data_AF-A0AAE3J646-F1
#
_entry.id   AF-A0AAE3J646-F1
#
_cell.length_a   1.000
_cell.length_b   1.000
_cell.length_c   1.000
_cell.angle_alpha   90.00
_cell.angle_beta   90.00
_cell.angle_gamma   90.00
#
_symmetry.space_group_name_H-M   'P 1'
#
loop_
_entity.id
_entity.type
_entity.pdbx_description
1 polymer ?
#
loop_
_entity_poly.entity_id
_entity_poly.type
_entity_poly.pdbx_seq_one_letter_code
_entity_poly.pdbx_strand_id
1 'polypeptide(L)' 'MQEKGKHYVIGDVHGCYEDFLLLKERIDPEATIILTGDFLDREP' A
#
# COMPACT_ATOMS: atom_id res chain seq x y z
N MET A 1 -4.24 -25.35 -10.93
CA MET A 1 -4.87 -24.02 -10.74
C MET A 1 -3.75 -23.07 -10.37
N GLN A 2 -3.51 -22.01 -11.14
CA GLN A 2 -2.54 -20.98 -10.76
C GLN A 2 -3.08 -20.30 -9.50
N GLU A 3 -2.37 -20.38 -8.38
CA GLU A 3 -2.69 -19.52 -7.24
C GLU A 3 -2.56 -18.07 -7.72
N LYS A 4 -3.67 -17.35 -7.76
CA LYS A 4 -3.61 -15.91 -8.01
C LYS A 4 -2.87 -15.30 -6.82
N GLY A 5 -1.77 -14.59 -7.09
CA GLY A 5 -1.03 -13.86 -6.07
C GLY A 5 -1.95 -12.96 -5.24
N LYS A 6 -1.60 -12.71 -3.97
CA LYS A 6 -2.38 -11.85 -3.09
C LYS A 6 -2.41 -10.42 -3.65
N HIS A 7 -3.54 -9.74 -3.50
CA HIS A 7 -3.70 -8.35 -3.87
C HIS A 7 -4.05 -7.53 -2.64
N TYR A 8 -3.34 -6.42 -2.42
CA TYR A 8 -3.61 -5.45 -1.35
C TYR A 8 -4.01 -4.13 -1.99
N VAL A 9 -5.17 -3.61 -1.61
CA VAL A 9 -5.66 -2.31 -2.05
C VAL A 9 -5.48 -1.33 -0.90
N ILE A 10 -4.68 -0.28 -1.11
CA ILE A 10 -4.34 0.71 -0.09
C ILE A 10 -5.03 2.03 -0.44
N GLY A 11 -5.74 2.57 0.55
CA GLY A 11 -6.42 3.86 0.52
C GLY A 11 -5.45 5.04 0.62
N ASP A 12 -6.01 6.18 1.00
CA ASP A 12 -5.32 7.46 1.13
C ASP A 12 -4.04 7.34 1.99
N VAL A 13 -2.95 7.93 1.51
CA VAL A 13 -1.68 8.03 2.25
C VAL A 13 -1.53 9.42 2.84
N HIS A 14 -1.98 10.47 2.16
CA HIS A 14 -2.03 11.85 2.68
C HIS A 14 -0.72 12.35 3.29
N GLY A 15 0.42 11.96 2.70
CA GLY A 15 1.76 12.30 3.18
C GLY A 15 2.35 11.37 4.26
N CYS A 16 1.56 10.45 4.84
CA CYS A 16 1.97 9.49 5.89
C CYS A 16 2.97 8.42 5.38
N TYR A 17 4.11 8.83 4.83
CA TYR A 17 5.03 7.94 4.13
C TYR A 17 5.71 6.93 5.06
N GLU A 18 6.01 7.30 6.30
CA GLU A 18 6.62 6.40 7.28
C GLU A 18 5.66 5.25 7.63
N ASP A 19 4.40 5.56 7.89
CA ASP A 19 3.37 4.55 8.15
C ASP A 19 3.12 3.66 6.93
N PHE A 20 3.14 4.24 5.73
CA PHE A 20 3.04 3.48 4.48
C PHE A 20 4.22 2.51 4.31
N LEU A 21 5.45 2.91 4.63
CA LEU A 21 6.62 2.04 4.57
C LEU A 21 6.52 0.90 5.59
N LEU A 22 6.12 1.19 6.82
CA LEU A 22 5.88 0.16 7.85
C LEU A 22 4.76 -0.82 7.47
N LEU A 23 3.72 -0.33 6.80
CA LEU A 23 2.66 -1.18 6.24
C LEU A 23 3.23 -2.10 5.15
N LYS A 24 4.04 -1.56 4.23
CA LYS A 24 4.67 -2.33 3.16
C LYS A 24 5.57 -3.46 3.69
N GLU A 25 6.30 -3.24 4.78
CA GLU A 25 7.13 -4.27 5.42
C GLU A 25 6.34 -5.48 5.94
N ARG A 26 5.04 -5.31 6.19
CA ARG A 26 4.14 -6.38 6.68
C ARG A 26 3.40 -7.10 5.54
N ILE A 27 3.49 -6.59 4.32
CA ILE A 27 2.85 -7.18 3.15
C ILE A 27 3.76 -8.27 2.56
N ASP A 28 3.13 -9.35 2.10
CA ASP A 28 3.80 -10.46 1.41
C ASP A 28 4.58 -9.92 0.19
N PRO A 29 5.90 -10.18 0.06
CA PRO A 29 6.73 -9.59 -0.98
C PRO A 29 6.28 -9.94 -2.41
N GLU A 30 5.57 -11.05 -2.58
CA GLU A 30 5.04 -11.48 -3.88
C GLU A 30 3.63 -10.95 -4.16
N ALA A 31 3.07 -10.14 -3.25
CA ALA A 31 1.75 -9.57 -3.43
C ALA A 31 1.77 -8.36 -4.36
N THR A 32 0.69 -8.22 -5.13
CA THR A 32 0.42 -7.00 -5.90
C THR A 32 -0.20 -5.95 -5.00
N ILE A 33 0.41 -4.77 -4.94
CA ILE A 33 -0.13 -3.62 -4.23
C ILE A 33 -0.78 -2.68 -5.25
N ILE A 34 -2.03 -2.32 -4.99
CA ILE A 34 -2.80 -1.33 -5.75
C ILE A 34 -3.01 -0.12 -4.85
N LEU A 35 -2.46 1.02 -5.26
CA LEU A 35 -2.63 2.28 -4.57
C LEU A 35 -3.75 3.08 -5.24
N THR A 36 -4.68 3.60 -4.44
CA THR A 36 -5.93 4.19 -4.97
C THR A 36 -5.88 5.70 -5.23
N GLY A 37 -4.86 6.40 -4.74
CA GLY A 37 -4.70 7.85 -4.90
C GLY A 37 -4.41 8.55 -3.57
N ASP A 38 -4.59 9.87 -3.54
CA ASP A 38 -4.40 10.73 -2.34
C ASP A 38 -3.10 10.44 -1.59
N PHE A 39 -1.98 10.51 -2.32
CA PHE A 39 -0.64 10.37 -1.74
C PHE A 39 -0.14 11.64 -1.06
N LEU A 40 -0.58 12.77 -1.58
CA LEU A 40 -0.15 14.11 -1.20
C LEU A 40 -1.31 14.83 -0.51
N ASP A 41 -0.98 15.93 0.15
CA ASP A 41 -1.87 16.79 0.92
C ASP A 41 -2.35 16.18 2.25
N ARG A 42 -2.68 17.06 3.20
CA ARG A 42 -3.15 16.83 4.59
C ARG A 42 -2.06 16.71 5.66
N GLU A 43 -0.93 16.06 5.39
CA GLU A 43 0.23 16.13 6.29
C GLU A 43 1.06 17.44 6.13
N PRO A 44 1.83 17.84 7.16
CA PRO A 44 2.58 19.10 7.21
C PRO A 44 3.69 19.27 6.17
#